data_AF-A0A1Y4A8Q4-F1
#
_entry.id   AF-A0A1Y4A8Q4-F1
#
_cell.length_a   1.000
_cell.length_b   1.000
_cell.length_c   1.000
_cell.angle_alpha   90.00
_cell.angle_beta   90.00
_cell.angle_gamma   90.00
#
_symmetry.space_group_name_H-M   'P 1'
#
loop_
_entity.id
_entity.type
_entity.pdbx_description
1 polymer ?
#
loop_
_entity_poly.entity_id
_entity_poly.type
_entity_poly.pdbx_seq_one_letter_code
_entity_poly.pdbx_strand_id
1 'polypeptide(L)'
;MFGIPEPETIVIVEADGRGKYSKLLHNLVGTADDKDRDHVVGPVDGSIRTVIYNERLFNDNPLTSDQKVVFVGDPGFARDYIEALNAQSTDRIEGGGVHILVSGKQASIAVDSGPGTREQYWDFLAFARSYGQDFPDLLADFHVADTDSKDGPNNPLEVIGGFFEGIGGFIKHGVDDLTIFATKGAEIEDQKYQFAVKLFYTEKMRGFAEA
;
A
#
# COMPACT_ATOMS: atom_id res chain seq x y z
N MET A 1 -30.92 -25.26 14.45
CA MET A 1 -30.04 -24.24 15.05
C MET A 1 -29.04 -23.89 13.96
N PHE A 2 -29.31 -22.86 13.16
CA PHE A 2 -28.36 -22.38 12.16
C PHE A 2 -27.30 -21.59 12.92
N GLY A 3 -26.12 -22.20 13.12
CA GLY A 3 -24.99 -21.50 13.70
C GLY A 3 -24.65 -20.30 12.84
N ILE A 4 -24.38 -19.16 13.47
CA ILE A 4 -23.71 -18.06 12.79
C ILE A 4 -22.42 -18.66 12.22
N PRO A 5 -22.16 -18.59 10.91
CA PRO A 5 -20.95 -19.18 10.33
C PRO A 5 -19.74 -18.60 11.06
N GLU A 6 -18.79 -19.47 11.44
CA GLU A 6 -17.56 -19.00 12.04
C GLU A 6 -16.79 -18.17 11.01
N PRO A 7 -16.20 -17.04 11.43
CA PRO A 7 -15.48 -16.18 10.52
C PRO A 7 -14.24 -16.87 9.97
N GLU A 8 -13.97 -16.64 8.68
CA GLU A 8 -12.79 -17.14 7.99
C GLU A 8 -11.53 -16.53 8.62
N THR A 9 -10.53 -17.37 8.92
CA THR A 9 -9.27 -16.90 9.51
C THR A 9 -8.23 -16.68 8.43
N ILE A 10 -7.71 -15.45 8.35
CA ILE A 10 -6.63 -15.06 7.44
C ILE A 10 -5.35 -14.88 8.26
N VAL A 11 -4.29 -15.59 7.87
CA VAL A 11 -2.95 -15.45 8.46
C VAL A 11 -2.21 -14.33 7.74
N ILE A 12 -1.81 -13.28 8.46
CA ILE A 12 -0.95 -12.22 7.95
C ILE A 12 0.48 -12.57 8.36
N VAL A 13 1.37 -12.79 7.40
CA VAL A 13 2.78 -13.06 7.65
C VAL A 13 3.58 -11.77 7.44
N GLU A 14 4.15 -11.23 8.51
CA GLU A 14 4.90 -9.98 8.48
C GLU A 14 6.40 -10.21 8.24
N ALA A 15 6.95 -9.52 7.25
CA ALA A 15 8.40 -9.41 7.08
C ALA A 15 9.00 -8.55 8.21
N ASP A 16 10.27 -8.79 8.51
CA ASP A 16 10.98 -7.99 9.51
C ASP A 16 10.89 -6.48 9.19
N GLY A 17 10.57 -5.68 10.21
CA GLY A 17 10.40 -4.22 10.09
C GLY A 17 9.05 -3.77 9.48
N ARG A 18 8.21 -4.69 8.99
CA ARG A 18 6.92 -4.36 8.35
C ARG A 18 5.70 -4.52 9.24
N GLY A 19 5.89 -4.85 10.52
CA GLY A 19 4.78 -5.18 11.40
C GLY A 19 3.76 -4.07 11.65
N LYS A 20 4.10 -2.78 11.41
CA LYS A 20 3.10 -1.70 11.46
C LYS A 20 2.07 -1.80 10.33
N TYR A 21 2.45 -2.31 9.16
CA TYR A 21 1.56 -2.46 8.00
C TYR A 21 0.65 -3.67 8.14
N SER A 22 1.17 -4.77 8.69
CA SER A 22 0.36 -5.93 9.07
C SER A 22 -0.70 -5.58 10.11
N LYS A 23 -0.35 -4.73 11.08
CA LYS A 23 -1.28 -4.21 12.08
C LYS A 23 -2.27 -3.21 11.50
N LEU A 24 -1.87 -2.42 10.50
CA LEU A 24 -2.79 -1.57 9.74
C LEU A 24 -3.86 -2.44 9.05
N LEU A 25 -3.47 -3.50 8.34
CA LEU A 25 -4.43 -4.42 7.71
C LEU A 25 -5.34 -5.09 8.74
N HIS A 26 -4.76 -5.58 9.84
CA HIS A 26 -5.52 -6.17 10.95
C HIS A 26 -6.57 -5.20 11.53
N ASN A 27 -6.20 -3.93 11.70
CA ASN A 27 -7.10 -2.92 12.23
C ASN A 27 -8.19 -2.53 11.23
N LEU A 28 -7.88 -2.43 9.93
CA LEU A 28 -8.87 -2.16 8.89
C LEU A 28 -9.97 -3.24 8.91
N VAL A 29 -9.58 -4.51 8.97
CA VAL A 29 -10.52 -5.64 9.13
C VAL A 29 -11.41 -5.53 10.37
N GLY A 30 -10.93 -4.90 11.44
CA GLY A 30 -11.68 -4.71 12.67
C GLY A 30 -12.53 -3.43 12.74
N THR A 31 -12.51 -2.57 11.72
CA THR A 31 -13.05 -1.21 11.81
C THR A 31 -14.59 -1.14 11.78
N ALA A 32 -15.27 -2.21 11.39
CA ALA A 32 -16.73 -2.30 11.35
C ALA A 32 -17.37 -1.12 10.57
N ASP A 33 -17.01 -0.99 9.28
CA ASP A 33 -17.33 0.14 8.41
C ASP A 33 -18.59 -0.06 7.54
N ASP A 34 -19.25 -1.22 7.61
CA ASP A 34 -20.48 -1.55 6.87
C ASP A 34 -21.76 -0.96 7.50
N LYS A 35 -21.72 0.32 7.86
CA LYS A 35 -22.89 1.01 8.47
C LYS A 35 -24.01 1.27 7.47
N ASP A 36 -23.68 1.31 6.18
CA ASP A 36 -24.63 1.42 5.08
C ASP A 36 -24.67 0.09 4.31
N ARG A 37 -25.85 -0.53 4.24
CA ARG A 37 -26.01 -1.87 3.62
C ARG A 37 -25.74 -1.86 2.11
N ASP A 38 -25.82 -0.69 1.49
CA ASP A 38 -25.61 -0.53 0.05
C ASP A 38 -24.17 -0.12 -0.31
N HIS A 39 -23.31 0.15 0.69
CA HIS A 39 -21.92 0.53 0.51
C HIS A 39 -20.99 -0.20 1.48
N VAL A 40 -20.67 -1.44 1.14
CA VAL A 40 -19.75 -2.30 1.90
C VAL A 40 -18.33 -2.02 1.39
N VAL A 41 -17.40 -1.62 2.27
CA VAL A 41 -15.99 -1.34 1.92
C VAL A 41 -15.13 -2.45 2.49
N GLY A 42 -14.37 -3.14 1.64
CA GLY A 42 -13.62 -4.32 2.08
C GLY A 42 -14.53 -5.53 2.37
N PRO A 43 -14.14 -6.47 3.23
CA PRO A 43 -14.92 -7.67 3.55
C PRO A 43 -16.10 -7.37 4.47
N VAL A 44 -17.17 -8.17 4.41
CA VAL A 44 -18.35 -7.98 5.26
C VAL A 44 -17.97 -7.98 6.75
N ASP A 45 -18.50 -7.04 7.52
CA ASP A 45 -18.24 -6.90 8.94
C ASP A 45 -18.40 -8.23 9.71
N GLY A 46 -17.32 -8.65 10.38
CA GLY A 46 -17.29 -9.87 11.17
C GLY A 46 -17.26 -11.17 10.38
N SER A 47 -17.16 -11.13 9.04
CA SER A 47 -17.01 -12.32 8.18
C SER A 47 -15.62 -12.94 8.26
N ILE A 48 -14.62 -12.15 8.65
CA ILE A 48 -13.22 -12.57 8.72
C ILE A 48 -12.59 -12.22 10.07
N ARG A 49 -11.56 -12.97 10.43
CA ARG A 49 -10.62 -12.64 11.50
C ARG A 49 -9.20 -12.75 10.97
N THR A 50 -8.30 -11.95 11.51
CA THR A 50 -6.88 -12.01 11.13
C THR A 50 -6.01 -12.38 12.32
N VAL A 51 -4.97 -13.17 12.05
CA VAL A 51 -3.89 -13.48 13.00
C VAL A 51 -2.56 -13.07 12.38
N ILE A 52 -1.65 -12.52 13.17
CA ILE A 52 -0.36 -12.02 12.66
C ILE A 52 0.76 -12.98 13.08
N TYR A 53 1.49 -13.50 12.11
CA TYR A 53 2.70 -14.30 12.29
C TYR A 53 3.90 -13.47 11.88
N ASN A 54 4.90 -13.39 12.76
CA ASN A 54 6.23 -12.99 12.33
C ASN A 54 6.93 -14.16 11.61
N GLU A 55 8.09 -13.88 11.01
CA GLU A 55 8.88 -14.85 10.25
C GLU A 55 9.15 -16.15 11.01
N ARG A 56 9.49 -16.05 12.29
CA ARG A 56 9.79 -17.22 13.12
C ARG A 56 8.54 -18.06 13.37
N LEU A 57 7.42 -17.42 13.75
CA LEU A 57 6.18 -18.13 14.02
C LEU A 57 5.65 -18.82 12.76
N PHE A 58 5.80 -18.18 11.60
CA PHE A 58 5.49 -18.77 10.30
C PHE A 58 6.35 -20.01 10.01
N ASN A 59 7.66 -19.92 10.18
CA ASN A 59 8.57 -21.05 9.96
C ASN A 59 8.26 -22.23 10.91
N ASP A 60 7.90 -21.93 12.15
CA ASP A 60 7.57 -22.93 13.16
C ASP A 60 6.15 -23.53 12.97
N ASN A 61 5.29 -22.89 12.17
CA ASN A 61 3.91 -23.32 11.89
C ASN A 61 3.62 -23.29 10.38
N PRO A 62 4.08 -24.29 9.62
CA PRO A 62 3.86 -24.38 8.19
C PRO A 62 2.36 -24.34 7.84
N LEU A 63 2.04 -23.63 6.78
CA LEU A 63 0.66 -23.45 6.33
C LEU A 63 0.07 -24.76 5.79
N THR A 64 -1.21 -24.96 6.07
CA THR A 64 -2.01 -25.95 5.35
C THR A 64 -2.56 -25.35 4.06
N SER A 65 -2.83 -26.19 3.06
CA SER A 65 -3.31 -25.73 1.74
C SER A 65 -4.66 -25.03 1.78
N ASP A 66 -5.42 -25.18 2.86
CA ASP A 66 -6.73 -24.60 3.07
C ASP A 66 -6.70 -23.26 3.83
N GLN A 67 -5.55 -22.86 4.40
CA GLN A 67 -5.41 -21.57 5.09
C GLN A 67 -5.26 -20.42 4.09
N LYS A 68 -5.97 -19.32 4.36
CA LYS A 68 -5.80 -18.06 3.65
C LYS A 68 -4.67 -17.25 4.25
N VAL A 69 -3.75 -16.78 3.40
CA VAL A 69 -2.52 -16.13 3.84
C VAL A 69 -2.23 -14.88 3.05
N VAL A 70 -1.85 -13.81 3.75
CA VAL A 70 -1.38 -12.55 3.18
C VAL A 70 0.05 -12.30 3.66
N PHE A 71 1.01 -12.27 2.73
CA PHE A 71 2.39 -11.87 3.02
C PHE A 71 2.51 -10.35 2.91
N VAL A 72 3.10 -9.71 3.92
CA VAL A 72 3.31 -8.26 3.95
C VAL A 72 4.82 -7.96 3.95
N GLY A 73 5.30 -7.39 2.86
CA GLY A 73 6.72 -7.29 2.51
C GLY A 73 7.26 -8.58 1.92
N ASP A 74 8.55 -8.83 2.14
CA ASP A 74 9.27 -10.03 1.66
C ASP A 74 9.81 -10.87 2.83
N PRO A 75 8.96 -11.62 3.57
CA PRO A 75 9.41 -12.42 4.69
C PRO A 75 10.41 -13.49 4.23
N GLY A 76 11.55 -13.61 4.91
CA GLY A 76 12.66 -14.46 4.47
C GLY A 76 12.28 -15.94 4.28
N PHE A 77 11.48 -16.49 5.19
CA PHE A 77 11.00 -17.88 5.13
C PHE A 77 9.83 -18.11 4.16
N ALA A 78 9.25 -17.05 3.61
CA ALA A 78 8.10 -17.12 2.70
C ALA A 78 8.48 -16.95 1.22
N ARG A 79 9.77 -16.82 0.89
CA ARG A 79 10.23 -16.52 -0.48
C ARG A 79 9.70 -17.47 -1.53
N ASP A 80 9.80 -18.79 -1.30
CA ASP A 80 9.32 -19.79 -2.25
C ASP A 80 7.80 -19.68 -2.49
N TYR A 81 7.03 -19.30 -1.46
CA TYR A 81 5.59 -19.03 -1.59
C TYR A 81 5.34 -17.79 -2.45
N ILE A 82 6.10 -16.72 -2.24
CA ILE A 82 5.96 -15.47 -2.99
C ILE A 82 6.41 -15.65 -4.44
N GLU A 83 7.47 -16.43 -4.70
CA GLU A 83 7.90 -16.77 -6.07
C GLU A 83 6.84 -17.59 -6.80
N ALA A 84 6.26 -18.59 -6.13
CA ALA A 84 5.14 -19.37 -6.69
C ALA A 84 3.91 -18.48 -6.96
N LEU A 85 3.59 -17.57 -6.03
CA LEU A 85 2.49 -16.61 -6.18
C LEU A 85 2.74 -15.67 -7.37
N ASN A 86 3.96 -15.17 -7.55
CA ASN A 86 4.34 -14.36 -8.71
C ASN A 86 4.13 -15.12 -10.04
N ALA A 87 4.53 -16.40 -10.08
CA ALA A 87 4.38 -17.22 -11.28
C ALA A 87 2.92 -17.58 -11.61
N GLN A 88 2.04 -17.62 -10.60
CA GLN A 88 0.65 -18.13 -10.72
C GLN A 88 -0.42 -17.08 -10.40
N SER A 89 -0.04 -15.81 -10.21
CA SER A 89 -0.97 -14.73 -9.87
C SER A 89 -2.05 -14.59 -10.94
N THR A 90 -3.29 -14.82 -10.54
CA THR A 90 -4.49 -14.66 -11.35
C THR A 90 -5.03 -13.24 -11.32
N ASP A 91 -4.66 -12.49 -10.28
CA ASP A 91 -5.07 -11.10 -10.09
C ASP A 91 -3.90 -10.31 -9.48
N ARG A 92 -3.66 -9.11 -10.01
CA ARG A 92 -2.55 -8.25 -9.63
C ARG A 92 -2.91 -6.77 -9.75
N ILE A 93 -2.37 -5.97 -8.83
CA ILE A 93 -2.29 -4.51 -8.97
C ILE A 93 -0.82 -4.13 -8.85
N GLU A 94 -0.29 -3.52 -9.91
CA GLU A 94 1.12 -3.12 -10.01
C GLU A 94 1.20 -1.67 -10.52
N GLY A 95 1.99 -0.83 -9.85
CA GLY A 95 2.19 0.57 -10.26
C GLY A 95 2.82 1.42 -9.16
N GLY A 96 3.63 2.42 -9.54
CA GLY A 96 4.27 3.31 -8.56
C GLY A 96 5.21 2.59 -7.56
N GLY A 97 5.72 1.41 -7.93
CA GLY A 97 6.48 0.55 -7.02
C GLY A 97 5.63 -0.08 -5.91
N VAL A 98 4.33 -0.30 -6.15
CA VAL A 98 3.42 -1.08 -5.32
C VAL A 98 3.11 -2.38 -6.06
N HIS A 99 3.15 -3.50 -5.34
CA HIS A 99 2.93 -4.83 -5.88
C HIS A 99 1.94 -5.59 -4.99
N ILE A 100 0.73 -5.80 -5.50
CA ILE A 100 -0.31 -6.60 -4.83
C ILE A 100 -0.62 -7.78 -5.72
N LEU A 101 -0.44 -8.99 -5.20
CA LEU A 101 -0.69 -10.23 -5.92
C LEU A 101 -1.72 -11.06 -5.16
N VAL A 102 -2.64 -11.69 -5.90
CA VAL A 102 -3.61 -12.64 -5.35
C VAL A 102 -3.66 -13.88 -6.24
N SER A 103 -3.58 -15.06 -5.63
CA SER A 103 -3.82 -16.35 -6.29
C SER A 103 -4.39 -17.35 -5.29
N GLY A 104 -5.63 -17.78 -5.53
CA GLY A 104 -6.35 -18.69 -4.64
C GLY A 104 -6.35 -18.18 -3.19
N LYS A 105 -5.75 -18.97 -2.29
CA LYS A 105 -5.69 -18.70 -0.85
C LYS A 105 -4.46 -17.90 -0.41
N GLN A 106 -3.66 -17.40 -1.35
CA GLN A 106 -2.45 -16.64 -1.06
C GLN A 106 -2.51 -15.25 -1.69
N ALA A 107 -2.02 -14.28 -0.95
CA ALA A 107 -1.82 -12.92 -1.43
C ALA A 107 -0.48 -12.37 -0.92
N SER A 108 0.07 -11.39 -1.63
CA SER A 108 1.25 -10.64 -1.18
C SER A 108 1.05 -9.14 -1.39
N ILE A 109 1.56 -8.36 -0.45
CA ILE A 109 1.60 -6.90 -0.49
C ILE A 109 3.06 -6.50 -0.32
N ALA A 110 3.68 -6.02 -1.39
CA ALA A 110 5.06 -5.55 -1.40
C ALA A 110 5.16 -4.17 -2.04
N VAL A 111 6.27 -3.49 -1.79
CA VAL A 111 6.63 -2.24 -2.47
C VAL A 111 8.09 -2.34 -2.87
N ASP A 112 8.50 -1.56 -3.87
CA ASP A 112 9.89 -1.49 -4.29
C ASP A 112 10.78 -1.11 -3.10
N SER A 113 11.84 -1.89 -2.91
CA SER A 113 12.80 -1.64 -1.85
C SER A 113 13.57 -0.35 -2.13
N GLY A 114 13.67 0.49 -1.11
CA GLY A 114 14.45 1.72 -1.17
C GLY A 114 13.72 2.88 -1.85
N PRO A 115 14.42 4.02 -1.98
CA PRO A 115 13.77 5.28 -2.31
C PRO A 115 13.26 5.42 -3.75
N GLY A 116 13.86 4.68 -4.70
CA GLY A 116 13.62 4.88 -6.12
C GLY A 116 14.19 6.20 -6.66
N THR A 117 13.63 6.68 -7.77
CA THR A 117 13.88 8.01 -8.36
C THR A 117 12.71 8.97 -8.09
N ARG A 118 12.89 10.28 -8.36
CA ARG A 118 11.80 11.27 -8.20
C ARG A 118 10.60 10.95 -9.07
N GLU A 119 10.88 10.56 -10.31
CA GLU A 119 9.87 10.17 -11.29
C GLU A 119 9.07 8.97 -10.77
N GLN A 120 9.74 7.95 -10.24
CA GLN A 120 9.06 6.79 -9.65
C GLN A 120 8.20 7.16 -8.43
N TYR A 121 8.60 8.15 -7.64
CA TYR A 121 7.77 8.65 -6.53
C TYR A 121 6.56 9.44 -7.02
N TRP A 122 6.70 10.28 -8.04
CA TRP A 122 5.56 11.00 -8.61
C TRP A 122 4.61 10.09 -9.37
N ASP A 123 5.13 9.06 -10.04
CA ASP A 123 4.32 7.99 -10.61
C ASP A 123 3.51 7.27 -9.52
N PHE A 124 4.09 7.05 -8.34
CA PHE A 124 3.36 6.57 -7.18
C PHE A 124 2.23 7.51 -6.74
N LEU A 125 2.49 8.82 -6.63
CA LEU A 125 1.44 9.78 -6.24
C LEU A 125 0.30 9.81 -7.27
N ALA A 126 0.62 9.77 -8.56
CA ALA A 126 -0.37 9.70 -9.63
C ALA A 126 -1.17 8.39 -9.59
N PHE A 127 -0.49 7.27 -9.35
CA PHE A 127 -1.10 5.96 -9.18
C PHE A 127 -2.05 5.93 -7.99
N ALA A 128 -1.63 6.43 -6.83
CA ALA A 128 -2.46 6.51 -5.63
C ALA A 128 -3.72 7.36 -5.87
N ARG A 129 -3.57 8.50 -6.56
CA ARG A 129 -4.70 9.37 -6.93
C ARG A 129 -5.70 8.70 -7.86
N SER A 130 -5.25 7.84 -8.78
CA SER A 130 -6.17 7.07 -9.64
C SER A 130 -7.09 6.12 -8.86
N TYR A 131 -6.72 5.77 -7.63
CA TYR A 131 -7.52 5.01 -6.68
C TYR A 131 -8.15 5.90 -5.59
N GLY A 132 -8.22 7.22 -5.81
CA GLY A 132 -8.87 8.17 -4.91
C GLY A 132 -8.11 8.42 -3.59
N GLN A 133 -6.81 8.08 -3.52
CA GLN A 133 -5.99 8.33 -2.34
C GLN A 133 -4.93 9.41 -2.65
N ASP A 134 -5.04 10.57 -2.00
CA ASP A 134 -4.05 11.62 -2.08
C ASP A 134 -3.06 11.56 -0.90
N PHE A 135 -1.78 11.66 -1.22
CA PHE A 135 -0.69 11.75 -0.24
C PHE A 135 0.01 13.10 -0.36
N PRO A 136 0.55 13.65 0.75
CA PRO A 136 1.39 14.83 0.67
C PRO A 136 2.65 14.51 -0.13
N ASP A 137 2.99 15.38 -1.08
CA ASP A 137 4.22 15.30 -1.85
C ASP A 137 5.41 15.63 -0.93
N LEU A 138 6.13 14.58 -0.51
CA LEU A 138 7.30 14.70 0.36
C LEU A 138 8.50 15.37 -0.33
N LEU A 139 8.43 15.53 -1.65
CA LEU A 139 9.43 16.19 -2.46
C LEU A 139 9.00 17.60 -2.92
N ALA A 140 7.89 18.13 -2.40
CA ALA A 140 7.35 19.46 -2.74
C ALA A 140 8.41 20.58 -2.72
N ASP A 141 9.28 20.60 -1.70
CA ASP A 141 10.33 21.61 -1.54
C ASP A 141 11.44 21.53 -2.61
N PHE A 142 11.48 20.44 -3.37
CA PHE A 142 12.42 20.21 -4.47
C PHE A 142 11.81 20.52 -5.84
N HIS A 143 10.53 20.93 -5.91
CA HIS A 143 9.96 21.54 -7.11
C HIS A 143 10.62 22.91 -7.36
N VAL A 144 10.91 23.22 -8.62
CA VAL A 144 11.11 24.61 -9.05
C VAL A 144 9.78 25.06 -9.60
N ALA A 145 9.16 26.04 -8.96
CA ALA A 145 8.09 26.79 -9.59
C ALA A 145 8.68 27.47 -10.83
N ASP A 146 7.99 27.38 -11.98
CA ASP A 146 8.28 28.24 -13.12
C ASP A 146 8.05 29.69 -12.70
N THR A 147 9.09 30.35 -12.19
CA THR A 147 9.12 31.80 -12.08
C THR A 147 9.53 32.37 -13.43
N ASP A 148 8.71 32.15 -14.45
CA ASP A 148 8.69 33.06 -15.58
C ASP A 148 7.99 34.34 -15.10
N SER A 149 8.85 35.27 -14.70
CA SER A 149 8.49 36.64 -14.34
C SER A 149 7.82 37.31 -15.53
N LYS A 150 6.58 37.82 -15.38
CA LYS A 150 6.22 39.22 -15.72
C LYS A 150 5.02 39.70 -14.88
N ASP A 151 5.29 40.77 -14.13
CA ASP A 151 4.38 41.81 -13.61
C ASP A 151 3.39 41.51 -12.46
N GLY A 152 3.64 42.19 -11.32
CA GLY A 152 2.58 42.76 -10.47
C GLY A 152 2.54 42.27 -9.01
N PRO A 153 2.33 43.14 -8.00
CA PRO A 153 2.85 42.95 -6.66
C PRO A 153 1.88 42.30 -5.65
N ASN A 154 2.50 41.68 -4.64
CA ASN A 154 2.02 41.44 -3.27
C ASN A 154 0.73 40.62 -3.08
N ASN A 155 0.90 39.37 -2.63
CA ASN A 155 0.29 38.87 -1.39
C ASN A 155 1.00 37.57 -0.94
N PRO A 156 1.44 37.47 0.33
CA PRO A 156 1.90 36.21 0.90
C PRO A 156 0.68 35.41 1.41
N LEU A 157 0.73 34.09 1.25
CA LEU A 157 -0.12 33.09 1.90
C LEU A 157 -1.58 33.00 1.43
N GLU A 158 -1.81 32.33 0.30
CA GLU A 158 -2.89 31.34 0.14
C GLU A 158 -2.40 30.23 -0.81
N VAL A 159 -1.83 29.15 -0.26
CA VAL A 159 -1.72 27.87 -0.96
C VAL A 159 -2.55 26.87 -0.16
N ILE A 160 -3.87 27.01 -0.29
CA ILE A 160 -4.84 26.01 0.14
C ILE A 160 -5.63 25.62 -1.09
N GLY A 161 -5.52 24.34 -1.48
CA GLY A 161 -6.52 23.67 -2.30
C GLY A 161 -6.42 23.92 -3.81
N GLY A 162 -5.77 22.98 -4.50
CA GLY A 162 -5.96 22.74 -5.92
C GLY A 162 -4.99 23.49 -6.83
N PHE A 163 -4.10 22.75 -7.49
CA PHE A 163 -3.69 22.91 -8.90
C PHE A 163 -2.47 22.02 -9.15
N PHE A 164 -2.64 20.93 -9.90
CA PHE A 164 -1.59 20.36 -10.78
C PHE A 164 -2.30 19.60 -11.92
N GLU A 165 -2.96 20.36 -12.79
CA GLU A 165 -3.20 19.93 -14.17
C GLU A 165 -1.90 20.16 -14.95
N GLY A 166 -1.32 19.08 -15.48
CA GLY A 166 -0.14 19.14 -16.35
C GLY A 166 1.17 18.84 -15.64
N ILE A 167 1.63 17.60 -15.75
CA ILE A 167 3.00 17.20 -15.41
C ILE A 167 3.95 17.98 -16.33
N GLY A 168 4.57 19.03 -15.80
CA GLY A 168 5.45 19.92 -16.56
C GLY A 168 6.25 20.89 -15.69
N GLY A 169 6.70 20.47 -14.50
CA GLY A 169 7.60 21.27 -13.67
C GLY A 169 9.07 20.90 -13.92
N PHE A 170 9.93 21.89 -14.16
CA PHE A 170 11.38 21.70 -14.29
C PHE A 170 12.06 21.46 -12.92
N ILE A 171 13.17 20.72 -12.93
CA ILE A 171 13.86 20.18 -11.75
C ILE A 171 14.91 21.15 -11.18
N LYS A 172 14.99 21.27 -9.84
CA LYS A 172 16.04 22.04 -9.15
C LYS A 172 17.37 21.28 -9.21
N HIS A 173 18.21 21.60 -10.18
CA HIS A 173 19.59 21.11 -10.20
C HIS A 173 20.40 21.77 -9.08
N GLY A 174 20.54 21.10 -7.94
CA GLY A 174 21.38 21.59 -6.84
C GLY A 174 21.51 20.69 -5.61
N VAL A 175 20.54 19.81 -5.35
CA VAL A 175 20.65 18.76 -4.33
C VAL A 175 20.63 17.42 -5.04
N ASP A 176 21.65 16.59 -4.84
CA ASP A 176 21.69 15.27 -5.48
C ASP A 176 20.50 14.42 -5.02
N ASP A 177 19.97 13.63 -5.95
CA ASP A 177 18.88 12.69 -5.70
C ASP A 177 19.17 11.79 -4.51
N LEU A 178 20.43 11.35 -4.41
CA LEU A 178 20.90 10.45 -3.38
C LEU A 178 20.67 10.99 -1.96
N THR A 179 20.91 12.27 -1.72
CA THR A 179 20.80 12.93 -0.41
C THR A 179 19.34 13.16 -0.03
N ILE A 180 18.51 13.55 -1.00
CA ILE A 180 17.06 13.70 -0.81
C ILE A 180 16.48 12.35 -0.39
N PHE A 181 16.82 11.31 -1.13
CA PHE A 181 16.29 9.97 -0.92
C PHE A 181 16.89 9.24 0.28
N ALA A 182 18.14 9.54 0.66
CA ALA A 182 18.68 9.11 1.94
C ALA A 182 17.89 9.71 3.12
N THR A 183 17.33 10.91 2.95
CA THR A 183 16.58 11.60 4.00
C THR A 183 15.09 11.23 4.00
N LYS A 184 14.49 11.05 2.81
CA LYS A 184 13.04 10.84 2.63
C LYS A 184 12.62 9.41 2.26
N GLY A 185 13.56 8.53 1.94
CA GLY A 185 13.27 7.19 1.46
C GLY A 185 12.38 6.38 2.40
N ALA A 186 12.63 6.45 3.71
CA ALA A 186 11.80 5.74 4.70
C ALA A 186 10.37 6.30 4.79
N GLU A 187 10.18 7.62 4.64
CA GLU A 187 8.85 8.25 4.63
C GLU A 187 8.09 7.92 3.33
N ILE A 188 8.80 7.89 2.19
CA ILE A 188 8.23 7.50 0.89
C ILE A 188 7.80 6.03 0.89
N GLU A 189 8.68 5.15 1.35
CA GLU A 189 8.37 3.73 1.47
C GLU A 189 7.19 3.52 2.43
N ASP A 190 7.10 4.32 3.50
CA ASP A 190 5.96 4.31 4.40
C ASP A 190 4.65 4.69 3.73
N GLN A 191 4.63 5.77 2.93
CA GLN A 191 3.45 6.14 2.15
C GLN A 191 3.02 5.02 1.19
N LYS A 192 3.98 4.40 0.49
CA LYS A 192 3.71 3.29 -0.44
C LYS A 192 3.06 2.10 0.26
N TYR A 193 3.58 1.67 1.42
CA TYR A 193 2.99 0.55 2.15
C TYR A 193 1.62 0.89 2.75
N GLN A 194 1.44 2.09 3.29
CA GLN A 194 0.14 2.52 3.80
C GLN A 194 -0.92 2.50 2.69
N PHE A 195 -0.56 3.00 1.50
CA PHE A 195 -1.40 2.94 0.31
C PHE A 195 -1.69 1.49 -0.10
N ALA A 196 -0.65 0.66 -0.25
CA ALA A 196 -0.78 -0.72 -0.71
C ALA A 196 -1.69 -1.57 0.20
N VAL A 197 -1.56 -1.41 1.52
CA VAL A 197 -2.43 -2.11 2.49
C VAL A 197 -3.88 -1.66 2.38
N LYS A 198 -4.12 -0.35 2.29
CA LYS A 198 -5.48 0.19 2.13
C LYS A 198 -6.10 -0.26 0.80
N LEU A 199 -5.31 -0.23 -0.27
CA LEU A 199 -5.73 -0.66 -1.59
C LEU A 199 -6.08 -2.15 -1.63
N PHE A 200 -5.27 -2.99 -1.00
CA PHE A 200 -5.59 -4.41 -0.85
C PHE A 200 -6.90 -4.60 -0.07
N TYR A 201 -7.08 -3.88 1.04
CA TYR A 201 -8.30 -3.92 1.84
C TYR A 201 -9.55 -3.57 1.00
N THR A 202 -9.52 -2.46 0.27
CA THR A 202 -10.67 -1.96 -0.48
C THR A 202 -10.95 -2.77 -1.74
N GLU A 203 -9.91 -3.13 -2.51
CA GLU A 203 -10.07 -3.70 -3.85
C GLU A 203 -10.03 -5.24 -3.89
N LYS A 204 -9.31 -5.88 -2.96
CA LYS A 204 -8.98 -7.31 -3.07
C LYS A 204 -9.50 -8.15 -1.91
N MET A 205 -9.55 -7.59 -0.70
CA MET A 205 -9.76 -8.37 0.51
C MET A 205 -11.10 -9.12 0.51
N ARG A 206 -12.18 -8.54 -0.01
CA ARG A 206 -13.47 -9.24 -0.12
C ARG A 206 -13.38 -10.45 -1.03
N GLY A 207 -12.94 -10.25 -2.28
CA GLY A 207 -12.81 -11.35 -3.23
C GLY A 207 -11.85 -12.43 -2.72
N PHE A 208 -10.76 -12.01 -2.08
CA PHE A 208 -9.82 -12.92 -1.44
C PHE A 208 -10.44 -13.71 -0.28
N ALA A 209 -11.25 -13.06 0.57
CA ALA A 209 -11.94 -13.70 1.70
C ALA A 209 -13.07 -14.65 1.27
N GLU A 210 -13.72 -14.38 0.14
CA GLU A 210 -14.89 -15.13 -0.33
C GLU A 210 -14.57 -16.24 -1.35
N ALA A 211 -13.37 -16.24 -1.95
CA ALA A 211 -12.90 -17.25 -2.92
C ALA A 211 -12.57 -18.62 -2.30
#